data_AF-A0A2U9R9C9-F1
#
_entry.id   AF-A0A2U9R9C9-F1
#
_cell.length_a   1.000
_cell.length_b   1.000
_cell.length_c   1.000
_cell.angle_alpha   90.00
_cell.angle_beta   90.00
_cell.angle_gamma   90.00
#
_symmetry.space_group_name_H-M   'P 1'
#
loop_
_entity.id
_entity.type
_entity.pdbx_description
1 polymer ?
#
loop_
_entity_poly.entity_id
_entity_poly.type
_entity_poly.pdbx_seq_one_letter_code
_entity_poly.pdbx_strand_id
1 'polypeptide(L)'
;MENVDRLVQWARSKGCYINEKLSFEYSNNHGISCIIKESLSEDDKKGLIRVPKSLIISPELADSFAKDYLSEVQTSSPEINTNLIFLLAKLKFDSSGKTIVENTNLHTEYQPYIDYLPNDGKSTGNPYFWTMEEKELLDGTDAHVLMKRNFLKDLENWKVVASQLDVAKHPQLKDELLEYEAFKMGPLGGVSVDYLLNVKEISWTSFTAYLWASCIISSRAFPYLLFDASAKYKNHAFLLPIVDLLNNEDSNSSKCRWTIENNVFIFDSLDDLSKLTQSCELYNNYGAKSNVEFLLNYGFCLKGNRDNTTTLSLKVDESVIEGAKNYGVVIPNDSSVNGINFILRQGDKIPENLIDFFSYLCKLTSERKGFNLRMKLEGLTQLKAIIKTKLRTLKKLEVEVSDKVSSHHANIIKTYRKSQKDIFQQTLEQVEKMEKQLLTEFKPFSFKKAMMVDTRFFNSFLVVFGTKSYNDLIEKGILDHAVLLWIMRISNKEVYEDIHDKTIFPDFIYNEFQKVKRNMKIDNDDIAEFMPMYQSLFPALCGKVPSVYNRGDWTLNSLIYAGTVADRLTYKRETNGEVFFIDPAKSK
;
A
#
# COMPACT_ATOMS: atom_id res chain seq x y z
N MET A 1 -12.02 -0.31 36.81
CA MET A 1 -11.54 0.72 37.76
C MET A 1 -10.60 0.09 38.79
N GLU A 2 -11.03 -0.93 39.54
CA GLU A 2 -10.20 -1.60 40.57
C GLU A 2 -8.79 -2.03 40.10
N ASN A 3 -8.66 -2.64 38.92
CA ASN A 3 -7.35 -3.04 38.37
C ASN A 3 -6.43 -1.84 38.04
N VAL A 4 -6.99 -0.72 37.57
CA VAL A 4 -6.21 0.47 37.21
C VAL A 4 -5.72 1.19 38.46
N ASP A 5 -6.58 1.32 39.47
CA ASP A 5 -6.18 1.88 40.77
C ASP A 5 -5.08 1.05 41.42
N ARG A 6 -5.20 -0.29 41.38
CA ARG A 6 -4.17 -1.23 41.85
C ARG A 6 -2.86 -1.05 41.09
N LEU A 7 -2.90 -0.89 39.76
CA LEU A 7 -1.72 -0.62 38.92
C LEU A 7 -1.05 0.70 39.29
N VAL A 8 -1.81 1.79 39.44
CA VAL A 8 -1.28 3.11 39.80
C VAL A 8 -0.66 3.09 41.20
N GLN A 9 -1.30 2.43 42.17
CA GLN A 9 -0.76 2.27 43.52
C GLN A 9 0.52 1.44 43.55
N TRP A 10 0.56 0.34 42.80
CA TRP A 10 1.78 -0.47 42.64
C TRP A 10 2.91 0.33 41.99
N ALA A 11 2.64 1.08 40.93
CA ALA A 11 3.65 1.89 40.27
C ALA A 11 4.23 2.95 41.24
N ARG A 12 3.37 3.63 42.00
CA ARG A 12 3.79 4.61 43.02
C ARG A 12 4.65 3.98 44.11
N SER A 13 4.29 2.79 44.60
CA SER A 13 5.08 2.09 45.62
C SER A 13 6.47 1.66 45.11
N LYS A 14 6.64 1.56 43.80
CA LYS A 14 7.91 1.29 43.10
C LYS A 14 8.63 2.57 42.63
N GLY A 15 8.23 3.75 43.10
CA GLY A 15 8.91 5.01 42.82
C GLY A 15 8.45 5.73 41.55
N CYS A 16 7.37 5.30 40.91
CA CYS A 16 6.74 6.07 39.82
C CYS A 16 6.10 7.34 40.37
N TYR A 17 6.43 8.48 39.76
CA TYR A 17 5.76 9.75 40.02
C TYR A 17 4.70 9.99 38.96
N ILE A 18 3.51 10.41 39.39
CA ILE A 18 2.39 10.82 38.54
C ILE A 18 1.86 12.13 39.13
N ASN A 19 1.83 13.18 38.33
CA ASN A 19 1.33 14.50 38.74
C ASN A 19 -0.07 14.37 39.36
N GLU A 20 -0.29 15.05 40.49
CA GLU A 20 -1.52 14.93 41.28
C GLU A 20 -2.77 15.42 40.54
N LYS A 21 -2.60 16.23 39.49
CA LYS A 21 -3.67 16.72 38.60
C LYS A 21 -4.08 15.68 37.55
N LEU A 22 -3.50 14.48 37.54
CA LEU A 22 -3.86 13.40 36.64
C LEU A 22 -4.62 12.28 37.37
N SER A 23 -5.60 11.69 36.70
CA SER A 23 -6.25 10.43 37.06
C SER A 23 -6.28 9.49 35.87
N PHE A 24 -6.51 8.20 36.13
CA PHE A 24 -6.73 7.21 35.07
C PHE A 24 -8.13 6.64 35.24
N GLU A 25 -8.95 6.79 34.20
CA GLU A 25 -10.38 6.48 34.23
C GLU A 25 -10.78 5.72 32.97
N TYR A 26 -11.90 5.00 33.01
CA TYR A 26 -12.42 4.32 31.83
C TYR A 26 -13.30 5.27 31.01
N SER A 27 -12.94 5.45 29.74
CA SER A 27 -13.69 6.10 28.68
C SER A 27 -14.28 5.07 27.72
N ASN A 28 -15.52 5.30 27.27
CA ASN A 28 -16.17 4.42 26.30
C ASN A 28 -15.48 4.42 24.91
N ASN A 29 -14.76 5.48 24.57
CA ASN A 29 -14.16 5.64 23.24
C ASN A 29 -12.72 5.11 23.16
N HIS A 30 -11.94 5.31 24.22
CA HIS A 30 -10.50 5.04 24.23
C HIS A 30 -10.09 3.96 25.25
N GLY A 31 -11.03 3.38 25.99
CA GLY A 31 -10.72 2.45 27.07
C GLY A 31 -10.16 3.23 28.27
N ILE A 32 -9.04 2.80 28.85
CA ILE A 32 -8.43 3.58 29.94
C ILE A 32 -7.77 4.83 29.36
N SER A 33 -8.07 5.96 29.99
CA SER A 33 -7.67 7.30 29.57
C SER A 33 -7.06 8.06 30.75
N CYS A 34 -6.03 8.86 30.48
CA CYS A 34 -5.44 9.75 31.49
C CYS A 34 -6.20 11.08 31.50
N ILE A 35 -6.96 11.36 32.55
CA ILE A 35 -7.81 12.56 32.63
C ILE A 35 -7.11 13.64 33.47
N ILE A 36 -7.15 14.87 32.95
CA ILE A 36 -6.69 16.06 33.66
C ILE A 36 -7.78 16.49 34.64
N LYS A 37 -7.55 16.30 35.94
CA LYS A 37 -8.50 16.68 37.01
C LYS A 37 -8.54 18.19 37.25
N GLU A 38 -7.43 18.86 37.03
CA GLU A 38 -7.27 20.30 37.19
C GLU A 38 -6.40 20.84 36.07
N SER A 39 -6.76 21.99 35.50
CA SER A 39 -6.03 22.60 34.39
C SER A 39 -4.53 22.73 34.71
N LEU A 40 -3.70 22.36 33.73
CA LEU A 40 -2.25 22.39 33.86
C LEU A 40 -1.71 23.81 33.60
N SER A 41 -0.64 24.17 34.28
CA SER A 41 0.18 25.36 34.03
C SER A 41 1.41 25.00 33.17
N GLU A 42 2.19 25.99 32.74
CA GLU A 42 3.41 25.73 31.96
C GLU A 42 4.46 24.90 32.73
N ASP A 43 4.52 25.05 34.06
CA ASP A 43 5.42 24.26 34.89
C ASP A 43 4.92 22.82 35.08
N ASP A 44 3.60 22.63 35.17
CA ASP A 44 2.99 21.30 35.32
C ASP A 44 3.30 20.38 34.13
N LYS A 45 3.47 20.94 32.93
CA LYS A 45 3.72 20.18 31.69
C LYS A 45 4.99 19.33 31.72
N LYS A 46 5.95 19.65 32.59
CA LYS A 46 7.26 19.01 32.67
C LYS A 46 7.28 17.90 33.71
N GLY A 47 7.64 16.71 33.29
CA GLY A 47 7.75 15.52 34.11
C GLY A 47 6.44 15.13 34.76
N LEU A 48 5.34 15.22 33.99
CA LEU A 48 3.99 14.84 34.39
C LEU A 48 3.93 13.39 34.90
N ILE A 49 4.70 12.50 34.26
CA ILE A 49 4.87 11.12 34.68
C ILE A 49 6.35 10.78 34.63
N ARG A 50 6.88 10.15 35.70
CA ARG A 50 8.27 9.71 35.79
C ARG A 50 8.33 8.25 36.20
N VAL A 51 8.88 7.39 35.35
CA VAL A 51 8.92 5.94 35.54
C VAL A 51 10.37 5.47 35.70
N PRO A 52 10.77 4.95 36.88
CA PRO A 52 12.10 4.38 37.07
C PRO A 52 12.36 3.17 36.15
N LYS A 53 13.60 3.00 35.68
CA LYS A 53 14.01 1.84 34.86
C LYS A 53 13.67 0.50 35.53
N SER A 54 13.68 0.42 36.86
CA SER A 54 13.33 -0.80 37.60
C SER A 54 11.86 -1.23 37.44
N LEU A 55 10.98 -0.36 36.94
CA LEU A 55 9.55 -0.67 36.74
C LEU A 55 9.25 -1.18 35.32
N ILE A 56 10.22 -1.12 34.40
CA ILE A 56 9.99 -1.49 32.99
C ILE A 56 10.26 -2.98 32.78
N ILE A 57 9.58 -3.58 31.79
CA ILE A 57 9.95 -4.91 31.30
C ILE A 57 10.92 -4.71 30.13
N SER A 58 12.22 -4.83 30.43
CA SER A 58 13.32 -4.48 29.54
C SER A 58 13.85 -5.68 28.73
N PRO A 59 14.58 -5.44 27.64
CA PRO A 59 15.24 -6.53 26.91
C PRO A 59 16.33 -7.23 27.74
N GLU A 60 16.96 -6.56 28.71
CA GLU A 60 17.88 -7.22 29.65
C GLU A 60 17.16 -8.22 30.56
N LEU A 61 15.99 -7.85 31.09
CA LEU A 61 15.16 -8.76 31.88
C LEU A 61 14.70 -9.95 31.04
N ALA A 62 14.35 -9.70 29.78
CA ALA A 62 13.99 -10.74 28.82
C ALA A 62 15.17 -11.68 28.50
N ASP A 63 16.39 -11.15 28.38
CA ASP A 63 17.61 -11.95 28.21
C ASP A 63 17.89 -12.82 29.45
N SER A 64 17.71 -12.29 30.66
CA SER A 64 17.85 -13.09 31.89
C SER A 64 16.79 -14.18 31.97
N PHE A 65 15.53 -13.88 31.63
CA PHE A 65 14.47 -14.88 31.46
C PHE A 65 14.86 -15.97 30.45
N ALA A 66 15.40 -15.58 29.29
CA ALA A 66 15.76 -16.52 28.24
C ALA A 66 16.89 -17.48 28.67
N LYS A 67 17.82 -17.06 29.54
CA LYS A 67 18.84 -17.97 30.09
C LYS A 67 18.22 -19.08 30.94
N ASP A 68 17.18 -18.77 31.70
CA ASP A 68 16.58 -19.74 32.63
C ASP A 68 15.55 -20.64 31.94
N TYR A 69 14.81 -20.11 30.96
CA TYR A 69 13.66 -20.78 30.35
C TYR A 69 13.84 -21.16 28.88
N LEU A 70 14.79 -20.53 28.18
CA LEU A 70 15.05 -20.74 26.74
C LEU A 70 16.53 -21.13 26.47
N SER A 71 17.31 -21.54 27.48
CA SER A 71 18.75 -21.83 27.31
C SER A 71 19.06 -22.96 26.34
N GLU A 72 18.10 -23.85 26.13
CA GLU A 72 18.17 -24.95 25.15
C GLU A 72 18.04 -24.45 23.70
N VAL A 73 17.58 -23.20 23.50
CA VAL A 73 17.32 -22.60 22.20
C VAL A 73 18.62 -22.03 21.59
N GLN A 74 19.23 -22.81 20.71
CA GLN A 74 20.41 -22.41 19.94
C GLN A 74 19.97 -21.73 18.63
N THR A 75 19.73 -20.42 18.66
CA THR A 75 19.38 -19.66 17.44
C THR A 75 20.47 -18.68 17.06
N SER A 76 20.87 -18.71 15.79
CA SER A 76 21.87 -17.80 15.21
C SER A 76 21.33 -16.41 14.91
N SER A 77 20.01 -16.20 14.98
CA SER A 77 19.36 -14.89 14.91
C SER A 77 17.87 -15.02 15.28
N PRO A 78 17.47 -15.02 16.57
CA PRO A 78 16.07 -14.84 16.90
C PRO A 78 15.63 -13.45 16.41
N GLU A 79 14.42 -13.37 15.86
CA GLU A 79 13.82 -12.09 15.50
C GLU A 79 13.83 -11.13 16.70
N ILE A 80 13.86 -9.84 16.40
CA ILE A 80 14.02 -8.87 17.47
C ILE A 80 12.88 -8.95 18.48
N ASN A 81 13.19 -8.77 19.77
CA ASN A 81 12.24 -8.89 20.88
C ASN A 81 11.68 -10.30 21.11
N THR A 82 12.16 -11.35 20.46
CA THR A 82 11.67 -12.73 20.69
C THR A 82 11.66 -13.11 22.18
N ASN A 83 12.76 -12.83 22.91
CA ASN A 83 12.84 -13.10 24.35
C ASN A 83 11.75 -12.33 25.13
N LEU A 84 11.49 -11.09 24.75
CA LEU A 84 10.48 -10.24 25.40
C LEU A 84 9.07 -10.75 25.11
N ILE A 85 8.80 -11.22 23.89
CA ILE A 85 7.53 -11.85 23.50
C ILE A 85 7.25 -13.07 24.37
N PHE A 86 8.22 -13.99 24.50
CA PHE A 86 8.05 -15.20 25.32
C PHE A 86 7.97 -14.91 26.81
N LEU A 87 8.74 -13.94 27.33
CA LEU A 87 8.61 -13.48 28.72
C LEU A 87 7.18 -13.00 28.97
N LEU A 88 6.65 -12.14 28.10
CA LEU A 88 5.31 -11.59 28.26
C LEU A 88 4.22 -12.67 28.14
N ALA A 89 4.34 -13.58 27.17
CA ALA A 89 3.45 -14.73 27.01
C ALA A 89 3.41 -15.59 28.28
N LYS A 90 4.58 -15.87 28.89
CA LYS A 90 4.67 -16.60 30.16
C LYS A 90 4.05 -15.84 31.32
N LEU A 91 4.35 -14.55 31.47
CA LEU A 91 3.79 -13.75 32.55
C LEU A 91 2.25 -13.73 32.52
N LYS A 92 1.65 -13.73 31.33
CA LYS A 92 0.17 -13.69 31.15
C LYS A 92 -0.50 -15.06 31.24
N PHE A 93 0.03 -16.08 30.57
CA PHE A 93 -0.68 -17.33 30.31
C PHE A 93 -0.10 -18.55 31.04
N ASP A 94 0.96 -18.39 31.83
CA ASP A 94 1.44 -19.48 32.68
C ASP A 94 0.61 -19.59 33.96
N SER A 95 -0.18 -20.66 34.05
CA SER A 95 -1.03 -20.95 35.20
C SER A 95 -0.25 -21.33 36.46
N SER A 96 1.05 -21.60 36.36
CA SER A 96 1.88 -21.96 37.52
C SER A 96 2.09 -20.81 38.51
N GLY A 97 1.88 -19.57 38.08
CA GLY A 97 2.16 -18.36 38.86
C GLY A 97 3.65 -18.15 39.18
N LYS A 98 4.55 -18.85 38.48
CA LYS A 98 6.00 -18.85 38.75
C LYS A 98 6.80 -18.52 37.51
N THR A 99 7.43 -17.35 37.53
CA THR A 99 8.49 -16.96 36.58
C THR A 99 9.67 -16.45 37.41
N ILE A 100 10.55 -17.35 37.83
CA ILE A 100 11.67 -17.05 38.71
C ILE A 100 12.88 -16.69 37.85
N VAL A 101 13.34 -15.46 37.95
CA VAL A 101 14.55 -14.96 37.29
C VAL A 101 15.38 -14.24 38.34
N GLU A 102 16.66 -14.60 38.47
CA GLU A 102 17.59 -13.97 39.42
C GLU A 102 17.02 -13.89 40.86
N ASN A 103 16.40 -14.98 41.34
CA ASN A 103 15.72 -15.11 42.65
C ASN A 103 14.46 -14.25 42.86
N THR A 104 13.94 -13.62 41.81
CA THR A 104 12.71 -12.81 41.86
C THR A 104 11.59 -13.51 41.09
N ASN A 105 10.39 -13.61 41.69
CA ASN A 105 9.21 -14.06 40.95
C ASN A 105 8.60 -12.91 40.16
N LEU A 106 8.93 -12.83 38.87
CA LEU A 106 8.45 -11.78 37.97
C LEU A 106 6.93 -11.80 37.81
N HIS A 107 6.29 -12.97 37.93
CA HIS A 107 4.84 -13.08 37.83
C HIS A 107 4.16 -12.26 38.94
N THR A 108 4.63 -12.37 40.19
CA THR A 108 4.10 -11.59 41.31
C THR A 108 4.53 -10.13 41.25
N GLU A 109 5.77 -9.87 40.84
CA GLU A 109 6.34 -8.52 40.78
C GLU A 109 5.57 -7.63 39.79
N TYR A 110 5.24 -8.14 38.60
CA TYR A 110 4.56 -7.40 37.54
C TYR A 110 3.04 -7.65 37.48
N GLN A 111 2.48 -8.43 38.40
CA GLN A 111 1.07 -8.85 38.36
C GLN A 111 0.11 -7.68 38.11
N PRO A 112 0.20 -6.52 38.81
CA PRO A 112 -0.74 -5.42 38.58
C PRO A 112 -0.71 -4.86 37.15
N TYR A 113 0.45 -4.89 36.49
CA TYR A 113 0.58 -4.47 35.09
C TYR A 113 0.05 -5.54 34.13
N ILE A 114 0.36 -6.81 34.37
CA ILE A 114 -0.10 -7.92 33.53
C ILE A 114 -1.63 -8.12 33.62
N ASP A 115 -2.22 -7.92 34.80
CA ASP A 115 -3.66 -7.97 35.04
C ASP A 115 -4.42 -6.84 34.33
N TYR A 116 -3.73 -5.73 34.04
CA TYR A 116 -4.29 -4.60 33.30
C TYR A 116 -4.29 -4.86 31.77
N LEU A 117 -3.29 -5.55 31.24
CA LEU A 117 -3.21 -5.86 29.82
C LEU A 117 -4.41 -6.71 29.34
N PRO A 118 -4.81 -6.60 28.06
CA PRO A 118 -5.88 -7.41 27.46
C PRO A 118 -5.79 -8.89 27.84
N ASN A 119 -6.92 -9.49 28.25
CA ASN A 119 -6.92 -10.85 28.79
C ASN A 119 -6.75 -11.95 27.75
N ASP A 120 -7.07 -11.65 26.50
CA ASP A 120 -7.02 -12.56 25.37
C ASP A 120 -6.70 -11.78 24.08
N GLY A 121 -6.60 -12.50 22.97
CA GLY A 121 -6.39 -11.89 21.66
C GLY A 121 -7.52 -10.95 21.24
N LYS A 122 -8.79 -11.31 21.50
CA LYS A 122 -9.96 -10.53 21.07
C LYS A 122 -9.98 -9.14 21.71
N SER A 123 -9.68 -9.06 23.00
CA SER A 123 -9.63 -7.81 23.76
C SER A 123 -8.47 -6.88 23.39
N THR A 124 -7.50 -7.33 22.57
CA THR A 124 -6.48 -6.44 22.00
C THR A 124 -7.05 -5.49 20.94
N GLY A 125 -8.22 -5.81 20.36
CA GLY A 125 -8.77 -5.11 19.20
C GLY A 125 -8.03 -5.38 17.89
N ASN A 126 -6.96 -6.19 17.91
CA ASN A 126 -6.14 -6.45 16.74
C ASN A 126 -6.88 -7.34 15.73
N PRO A 127 -6.83 -7.02 14.42
CA PRO A 127 -7.56 -7.77 13.40
C PRO A 127 -7.13 -9.23 13.24
N TYR A 128 -5.99 -9.66 13.77
CA TYR A 128 -5.65 -11.08 13.85
C TYR A 128 -6.67 -11.91 14.63
N PHE A 129 -7.35 -11.32 15.62
CA PHE A 129 -8.30 -12.01 16.49
C PHE A 129 -9.77 -11.71 16.16
N TRP A 130 -10.02 -10.93 15.11
CA TRP A 130 -11.38 -10.71 14.60
C TRP A 130 -12.00 -11.99 14.05
N THR A 131 -13.32 -11.98 13.86
CA THR A 131 -14.05 -13.09 13.22
C THR A 131 -13.58 -13.27 11.77
N MET A 132 -13.87 -14.44 11.18
CA MET A 132 -13.52 -14.68 9.78
C MET A 132 -14.27 -13.71 8.86
N GLU A 133 -15.55 -13.46 9.14
CA GLU A 133 -16.37 -12.51 8.40
C GLU A 133 -15.81 -11.08 8.48
N GLU A 134 -15.33 -10.64 9.64
CA GLU A 134 -14.69 -9.34 9.79
C GLU A 134 -13.37 -9.24 8.99
N LYS A 135 -12.58 -10.31 8.95
CA LYS A 135 -11.33 -10.37 8.17
C LYS A 135 -11.59 -10.36 6.66
N GLU A 136 -12.61 -11.06 6.19
CA GLU A 136 -13.02 -11.07 4.78
C GLU A 136 -13.42 -9.66 4.30
N LEU A 137 -13.95 -8.81 5.17
CA LEU A 137 -14.27 -7.41 4.82
C LEU A 137 -13.02 -6.54 4.59
N LEU A 138 -11.83 -7.02 4.97
CA LEU A 138 -10.54 -6.39 4.62
C LEU A 138 -10.02 -6.83 3.24
N ASP A 139 -10.70 -7.72 2.54
CA ASP A 139 -10.26 -8.21 1.23
C ASP A 139 -10.10 -7.08 0.21
N GLY A 140 -9.06 -7.22 -0.61
CA GLY A 140 -8.66 -6.23 -1.61
C GLY A 140 -7.95 -4.99 -1.05
N THR A 141 -7.68 -4.95 0.26
CA THR A 141 -6.92 -3.87 0.91
C THR A 141 -5.48 -4.31 1.23
N ASP A 142 -4.60 -3.34 1.48
CA ASP A 142 -3.25 -3.59 1.99
C ASP A 142 -3.23 -4.37 3.32
N ALA A 143 -4.25 -4.22 4.18
CA ALA A 143 -4.28 -4.90 5.47
C ALA A 143 -4.36 -6.41 5.29
N HIS A 144 -5.22 -6.89 4.39
CA HIS A 144 -5.36 -8.33 4.10
C HIS A 144 -4.02 -8.96 3.68
N VAL A 145 -3.28 -8.29 2.79
CA VAL A 145 -1.99 -8.77 2.29
C VAL A 145 -0.94 -8.79 3.40
N LEU A 146 -0.81 -7.67 4.15
CA LEU A 146 0.17 -7.54 5.21
C LEU A 146 -0.11 -8.47 6.39
N MET A 147 -1.39 -8.63 6.78
CA MET A 147 -1.79 -9.57 7.83
C MET A 147 -1.37 -10.98 7.49
N LYS A 148 -1.70 -11.47 6.29
CA LYS A 148 -1.33 -12.83 5.86
C LYS A 148 0.19 -13.03 5.88
N ARG A 149 0.95 -12.07 5.33
CA ARG A 149 2.41 -12.14 5.28
C ARG A 149 3.02 -12.16 6.69
N ASN A 150 2.61 -11.23 7.54
CA ASN A 150 3.16 -11.08 8.89
C ASN A 150 2.75 -12.24 9.80
N PHE A 151 1.52 -12.74 9.68
CA PHE A 151 1.06 -13.93 10.42
C PHE A 151 1.94 -15.14 10.14
N LEU A 152 2.23 -15.41 8.85
CA LEU A 152 3.12 -16.51 8.47
C LEU A 152 4.53 -16.30 9.00
N LYS A 153 5.05 -15.06 8.93
CA LYS A 153 6.36 -14.73 9.51
C LYS A 153 6.40 -15.03 11.01
N ASP A 154 5.42 -14.55 11.77
CA ASP A 154 5.36 -14.75 13.21
C ASP A 154 5.16 -16.22 13.59
N LEU A 155 4.39 -16.97 12.80
CA LEU A 155 4.20 -18.41 12.99
C LEU A 155 5.53 -19.19 12.80
N GLU A 156 6.30 -18.86 11.77
CA GLU A 156 7.63 -19.46 11.54
C GLU A 156 8.61 -19.08 12.66
N ASN A 157 8.61 -17.82 13.10
CA ASN A 157 9.45 -17.36 14.21
C ASN A 157 9.14 -18.10 15.51
N TRP A 158 7.84 -18.22 15.84
CA TRP A 158 7.38 -19.00 16.98
C TRP A 158 7.83 -20.46 16.87
N LYS A 159 7.64 -21.09 15.70
CA LYS A 159 7.99 -22.50 15.46
C LYS A 159 9.48 -22.77 15.68
N VAL A 160 10.37 -21.85 15.29
CA VAL A 160 11.82 -21.98 15.52
C VAL A 160 12.15 -22.11 17.00
N VAL A 161 11.54 -21.28 17.86
CA VAL A 161 11.77 -21.33 19.31
C VAL A 161 11.06 -22.52 19.94
N ALA A 162 9.77 -22.69 19.62
CA ALA A 162 8.92 -23.74 20.17
C ALA A 162 9.48 -25.15 19.93
N SER A 163 10.09 -25.41 18.76
CA SER A 163 10.66 -26.73 18.44
C SER A 163 11.87 -27.13 19.28
N GLN A 164 12.49 -26.17 19.98
CA GLN A 164 13.70 -26.38 20.78
C GLN A 164 13.38 -26.47 22.28
N LEU A 165 12.13 -26.24 22.67
CA LEU A 165 11.70 -26.42 24.06
C LEU A 165 11.49 -27.90 24.38
N ASP A 166 11.88 -28.31 25.59
CA ASP A 166 11.68 -29.67 26.06
C ASP A 166 10.19 -29.99 26.26
N VAL A 167 9.66 -30.86 25.40
CA VAL A 167 8.28 -31.37 25.44
C VAL A 167 7.98 -32.10 26.77
N ALA A 168 8.98 -32.70 27.44
CA ALA A 168 8.77 -33.31 28.74
C ALA A 168 8.45 -32.27 29.83
N LYS A 169 9.00 -31.05 29.72
CA LYS A 169 8.69 -29.92 30.60
C LYS A 169 7.41 -29.20 30.19
N HIS A 170 7.02 -29.30 28.92
CA HIS A 170 5.86 -28.63 28.32
C HIS A 170 5.03 -29.60 27.47
N PRO A 171 4.25 -30.51 28.08
CA PRO A 171 3.54 -31.56 27.34
C PRO A 171 2.59 -31.05 26.24
N GLN A 172 1.97 -29.89 26.45
CA GLN A 172 1.06 -29.25 25.50
C GLN A 172 1.74 -28.85 24.17
N LEU A 173 3.06 -28.67 24.20
CA LEU A 173 3.86 -28.29 23.03
C LEU A 173 3.78 -29.33 21.92
N LYS A 174 3.62 -30.62 22.26
CA LYS A 174 3.48 -31.69 21.27
C LYS A 174 2.28 -31.44 20.35
N ASP A 175 1.14 -31.09 20.93
CA ASP A 175 -0.08 -30.83 20.18
C ASP A 175 0.03 -29.51 19.39
N GLU A 176 0.63 -28.47 19.98
CA GLU A 176 0.89 -27.20 19.31
C GLU A 176 1.78 -27.35 18.07
N LEU A 177 2.82 -28.19 18.13
CA LEU A 177 3.69 -28.46 17.00
C LEU A 177 2.99 -29.29 15.91
N LEU A 178 2.10 -30.23 16.27
CA LEU A 178 1.29 -30.98 15.30
C LEU A 178 0.28 -30.08 14.57
N GLU A 179 -0.33 -29.15 15.29
CA GLU A 179 -1.25 -28.16 14.72
C GLU A 179 -0.56 -27.25 13.71
N TYR A 180 0.70 -26.86 13.96
CA TYR A 180 1.51 -26.14 13.00
C TYR A 180 1.69 -26.94 11.69
N GLU A 181 2.07 -28.21 11.78
CA GLU A 181 2.23 -29.06 10.59
C GLU A 181 0.90 -29.20 9.83
N ALA A 182 -0.21 -29.40 10.55
CA ALA A 182 -1.54 -29.46 9.97
C ALA A 182 -1.93 -28.13 9.27
N PHE A 183 -1.65 -26.98 9.90
CA PHE A 183 -1.86 -25.67 9.28
C PHE A 183 -1.07 -25.52 7.96
N LYS A 184 0.19 -25.98 7.93
CA LYS A 184 1.06 -25.94 6.73
C LYS A 184 0.58 -26.88 5.61
N MET A 185 -0.11 -27.97 5.94
CA MET A 185 -0.72 -28.88 4.96
C MET A 185 -1.92 -28.26 4.21
N GLY A 186 -2.48 -27.15 4.70
CA GLY A 186 -3.54 -26.41 4.02
C GLY A 186 -4.95 -26.99 4.19
N PRO A 187 -5.94 -26.50 3.42
CA PRO A 187 -7.36 -26.62 3.77
C PRO A 187 -7.96 -28.04 3.77
N LEU A 188 -7.31 -29.03 3.13
CA LEU A 188 -7.82 -30.41 3.03
C LEU A 188 -7.53 -31.28 4.27
N GLY A 189 -6.78 -30.78 5.24
CA GLY A 189 -6.48 -31.48 6.50
C GLY A 189 -5.98 -30.58 7.63
N GLY A 190 -6.11 -29.26 7.48
CA GLY A 190 -5.49 -28.28 8.38
C GLY A 190 -6.41 -27.76 9.48
N VAL A 191 -5.78 -27.19 10.50
CA VAL A 191 -6.47 -26.49 11.59
C VAL A 191 -6.86 -25.09 11.12
N SER A 192 -8.11 -24.69 11.37
CA SER A 192 -8.56 -23.34 10.99
C SER A 192 -7.86 -22.28 11.84
N VAL A 193 -7.57 -21.12 11.24
CA VAL A 193 -6.99 -19.97 11.95
C VAL A 193 -7.91 -19.53 13.10
N ASP A 194 -9.23 -19.60 12.88
CA ASP A 194 -10.20 -19.25 13.93
C ASP A 194 -10.10 -20.19 15.13
N TYR A 195 -9.99 -21.50 14.91
CA TYR A 195 -9.83 -22.45 16.01
C TYR A 195 -8.56 -22.17 16.82
N LEU A 196 -7.42 -21.98 16.14
CA LEU A 196 -6.14 -21.71 16.79
C LEU A 196 -6.20 -20.45 17.67
N LEU A 197 -6.74 -19.36 17.14
CA LEU A 197 -6.65 -18.05 17.78
C LEU A 197 -7.80 -17.75 18.74
N ASN A 198 -8.99 -18.31 18.50
CA ASN A 198 -10.23 -17.86 19.15
C ASN A 198 -10.98 -18.94 19.93
N VAL A 199 -10.60 -20.22 19.79
CA VAL A 199 -11.32 -21.36 20.42
C VAL A 199 -10.41 -22.17 21.35
N LYS A 200 -9.18 -22.46 20.94
CA LYS A 200 -8.24 -23.29 21.71
C LYS A 200 -7.85 -22.63 23.04
N GLU A 201 -7.70 -23.45 24.09
CA GLU A 201 -7.13 -23.01 25.36
C GLU A 201 -5.69 -22.52 25.19
N ILE A 202 -5.38 -21.37 25.77
CA ILE A 202 -4.10 -20.69 25.58
C ILE A 202 -3.09 -21.20 26.60
N SER A 203 -2.03 -21.82 26.12
CA SER A 203 -0.81 -22.05 26.90
C SER A 203 0.21 -20.95 26.61
N TRP A 204 1.13 -20.67 27.54
CA TRP A 204 2.17 -19.67 27.29
C TRP A 204 3.16 -20.06 26.17
N THR A 205 3.26 -21.35 25.83
CA THR A 205 4.09 -21.83 24.72
C THR A 205 3.36 -21.80 23.38
N SER A 206 2.03 -21.61 23.39
CA SER A 206 1.22 -21.62 22.18
C SER A 206 1.54 -20.46 21.24
N PHE A 207 1.30 -20.66 19.94
CA PHE A 207 1.38 -19.58 18.97
C PHE A 207 0.40 -18.43 19.28
N THR A 208 -0.77 -18.74 19.83
CA THR A 208 -1.77 -17.73 20.23
C THR A 208 -1.24 -16.80 21.32
N ALA A 209 -0.52 -17.34 22.32
CA ALA A 209 0.14 -16.53 23.35
C ALA A 209 1.28 -15.69 22.77
N TYR A 210 2.07 -16.26 21.85
CA TYR A 210 3.13 -15.54 21.13
C TYR A 210 2.55 -14.36 20.33
N LEU A 211 1.50 -14.60 19.54
CA LEU A 211 0.86 -13.58 18.72
C LEU A 211 0.20 -12.50 19.57
N TRP A 212 -0.45 -12.87 20.68
CA TRP A 212 -0.98 -11.91 21.65
C TRP A 212 0.14 -11.03 22.20
N ALA A 213 1.25 -11.62 22.66
CA ALA A 213 2.37 -10.88 23.23
C ALA A 213 3.04 -9.97 22.17
N SER A 214 3.15 -10.43 20.92
CA SER A 214 3.59 -9.61 19.79
C SER A 214 2.67 -8.40 19.57
N CYS A 215 1.34 -8.58 19.63
CA CYS A 215 0.36 -7.50 19.53
C CYS A 215 0.44 -6.50 20.70
N ILE A 216 0.72 -6.98 21.92
CA ILE A 216 0.97 -6.10 23.07
C ILE A 216 2.23 -5.27 22.85
N ILE A 217 3.32 -5.88 22.40
CA ILE A 217 4.58 -5.17 22.14
C ILE A 217 4.40 -4.15 21.01
N SER A 218 3.71 -4.49 19.92
CA SER A 218 3.49 -3.55 18.81
C SER A 218 2.60 -2.37 19.18
N SER A 219 1.64 -2.55 20.10
CA SER A 219 0.72 -1.50 20.55
C SER A 219 1.27 -0.63 21.70
N ARG A 220 2.14 -1.18 22.56
CA ARG A 220 2.48 -0.55 23.86
C ARG A 220 3.97 -0.35 24.12
N ALA A 221 4.85 -0.95 23.32
CA ALA A 221 6.28 -0.87 23.60
C ALA A 221 6.93 0.42 23.10
N PHE A 222 8.02 0.80 23.76
CA PHE A 222 8.84 1.96 23.45
C PHE A 222 10.22 1.50 22.96
N PRO A 223 10.91 2.30 22.12
CA PRO A 223 12.24 1.95 21.64
C PRO A 223 13.26 1.99 22.77
N TYR A 224 13.95 0.87 23.02
CA TYR A 224 14.92 0.76 24.12
C TYR A 224 16.16 1.63 23.94
N LEU A 225 16.40 2.10 22.72
CA LEU A 225 17.39 3.14 22.40
C LEU A 225 17.31 4.37 23.33
N LEU A 226 16.13 4.65 23.89
CA LEU A 226 15.96 5.73 24.87
C LEU A 226 16.82 5.52 26.13
N PHE A 227 16.92 4.28 26.62
CA PHE A 227 17.70 3.92 27.81
C PHE A 227 19.13 3.48 27.47
N ASP A 228 19.31 2.71 26.39
CA ASP A 228 20.61 2.20 25.97
C ASP A 228 20.78 2.27 24.45
N ALA A 229 21.73 3.08 24.00
CA ALA A 229 22.10 3.23 22.60
C ALA A 229 23.12 2.20 22.09
N SER A 230 23.47 1.20 22.90
CA SER A 230 24.40 0.13 22.52
C SER A 230 23.92 -0.63 21.29
N ALA A 231 24.88 -1.14 20.50
CA ALA A 231 24.57 -1.93 19.31
C ALA A 231 23.74 -3.19 19.64
N LYS A 232 23.88 -3.73 20.85
CA LYS A 232 23.14 -4.92 21.30
C LYS A 232 21.63 -4.68 21.31
N TYR A 233 21.19 -3.55 21.86
CA TYR A 233 19.77 -3.28 22.09
C TYR A 233 19.18 -2.16 21.21
N LYS A 234 19.94 -1.66 20.23
CA LYS A 234 19.56 -0.53 19.35
C LYS A 234 18.13 -0.59 18.79
N ASN A 235 17.67 -1.78 18.40
CA ASN A 235 16.37 -1.98 17.77
C ASN A 235 15.38 -2.73 18.69
N HIS A 236 15.75 -2.99 19.95
CA HIS A 236 14.88 -3.66 20.92
C HIS A 236 13.83 -2.70 21.47
N ALA A 237 12.73 -3.28 21.94
CA ALA A 237 11.65 -2.56 22.60
C ALA A 237 11.59 -2.92 24.09
N PHE A 238 10.86 -2.13 24.86
CA PHE A 238 10.55 -2.39 26.26
C PHE A 238 9.11 -1.97 26.57
N LEU A 239 8.51 -2.56 27.60
CA LEU A 239 7.19 -2.17 28.09
C LEU A 239 7.32 -1.16 29.22
N LEU A 240 6.51 -0.11 29.17
CA LEU A 240 6.59 1.04 30.06
C LEU A 240 5.25 1.26 30.78
N PRO A 241 5.04 0.59 31.93
CA PRO A 241 3.80 0.73 32.69
C PRO A 241 3.47 2.19 32.99
N ILE A 242 2.17 2.50 33.08
CA ILE A 242 1.59 3.84 33.32
C ILE A 242 1.63 4.75 32.10
N VAL A 243 2.76 4.89 31.42
CA VAL A 243 2.85 5.76 30.23
C VAL A 243 2.17 5.10 29.02
N ASP A 244 2.20 3.78 28.92
CA ASP A 244 1.48 3.01 27.88
C ASP A 244 -0.06 3.02 28.04
N LEU A 245 -0.58 3.69 29.08
CA LEU A 245 -2.01 3.96 29.27
C LEU A 245 -2.48 5.22 28.52
N LEU A 246 -1.56 6.09 28.11
CA LEU A 246 -1.87 7.33 27.42
C LEU A 246 -2.25 7.03 25.96
N ASN A 247 -3.47 7.40 25.56
CA ASN A 247 -3.96 7.17 24.21
C ASN A 247 -3.36 8.14 23.18
N ASN A 248 -3.60 7.84 21.91
CA ASN A 248 -3.39 8.78 20.82
C ASN A 248 -4.65 9.61 20.57
N GLU A 249 -4.48 10.91 20.35
CA GLU A 249 -5.58 11.79 19.96
C GLU A 249 -6.10 11.44 18.56
N ASP A 250 -7.43 11.47 18.36
CA ASP A 250 -8.07 11.16 17.06
C ASP A 250 -7.54 12.01 15.89
N SER A 251 -7.09 13.24 16.18
CA SER A 251 -6.55 14.15 15.17
C SER A 251 -5.04 13.98 14.93
N ASN A 252 -4.38 13.13 15.72
CA ASN A 252 -2.94 12.91 15.75
C ASN A 252 -2.11 14.20 15.92
N SER A 253 -2.63 15.20 16.64
CA SER A 253 -2.01 16.52 16.74
C SER A 253 -1.34 16.80 18.08
N SER A 254 -1.60 15.98 19.10
CA SER A 254 -0.99 16.09 20.42
C SER A 254 0.52 16.00 20.34
N LYS A 255 1.20 16.80 21.16
CA LYS A 255 2.66 16.86 21.19
C LYS A 255 3.15 16.48 22.57
N CYS A 256 4.10 15.56 22.63
CA CYS A 256 4.74 15.12 23.86
C CYS A 256 6.25 15.02 23.67
N ARG A 257 6.97 14.89 24.78
CA ARG A 257 8.39 14.59 24.79
C ARG A 257 8.66 13.44 25.74
N TRP A 258 9.54 12.54 25.30
CA TRP A 258 10.08 11.48 26.13
C TRP A 258 11.56 11.75 26.35
N THR A 259 12.00 11.75 27.61
CA THR A 259 13.41 11.88 27.96
C THR A 259 13.79 10.85 29.01
N ILE A 260 15.08 10.49 29.06
CA ILE A 260 15.64 9.68 30.13
C ILE A 260 16.63 10.52 30.92
N GLU A 261 16.41 10.64 32.23
CA GLU A 261 17.35 11.29 33.15
C GLU A 261 17.61 10.35 34.33
N ASN A 262 18.89 10.06 34.62
CA ASN A 262 19.29 9.20 35.74
C ASN A 262 18.53 7.86 35.83
N ASN A 263 18.38 7.15 34.70
CA ASN A 263 17.59 5.91 34.57
C ASN A 263 16.10 6.06 34.91
N VAL A 264 15.53 7.25 34.73
CA VAL A 264 14.09 7.51 34.88
C VAL A 264 13.56 8.02 33.55
N PHE A 265 12.51 7.37 33.04
CA PHE A 265 11.75 7.86 31.90
C PHE A 265 10.87 9.02 32.35
N ILE A 266 10.87 10.11 31.60
CA ILE A 266 10.13 11.33 31.90
C ILE A 266 9.22 11.65 30.71
N PHE A 267 7.93 11.78 30.98
CA PHE A 267 6.91 12.21 30.02
C PHE A 267 6.56 13.68 30.25
N ASP A 268 6.73 14.49 29.20
CA ASP A 268 6.27 15.89 29.15
C ASP A 268 5.15 16.06 28.12
N SER A 269 4.21 16.96 28.40
CA SER A 269 3.31 17.49 27.37
C SER A 269 3.93 18.75 26.73
N LEU A 270 3.86 18.83 25.42
CA LEU A 270 4.24 20.01 24.63
C LEU A 270 3.02 20.69 23.99
N ASP A 271 1.82 20.29 24.37
CA ASP A 271 0.59 20.90 23.89
C ASP A 271 0.37 22.31 24.47
N ASP A 272 -0.43 23.10 23.76
CA ASP A 272 -0.86 24.41 24.23
C ASP A 272 -1.78 24.26 25.45
N LEU A 273 -1.71 25.18 26.43
CA LEU A 273 -2.54 25.10 27.64
C LEU A 273 -4.04 25.05 27.37
N SER A 274 -4.49 25.58 26.24
CA SER A 274 -5.89 25.49 25.81
C SER A 274 -6.38 24.05 25.58
N LYS A 275 -5.47 23.08 25.41
CA LYS A 275 -5.76 21.65 25.32
C LYS A 275 -5.60 20.90 26.65
N LEU A 276 -4.98 21.54 27.65
CA LEU A 276 -4.59 20.93 28.92
C LEU A 276 -5.49 21.40 30.07
N THR A 277 -6.79 21.47 29.79
CA THR A 277 -7.81 21.92 30.74
C THR A 277 -8.44 20.75 31.51
N GLN A 278 -9.08 21.07 32.63
CA GLN A 278 -9.86 20.10 33.40
C GLN A 278 -10.82 19.29 32.51
N SER A 279 -10.93 17.99 32.81
CA SER A 279 -11.73 16.99 32.11
C SER A 279 -11.28 16.64 30.69
N CYS A 280 -10.21 17.26 30.18
CA CYS A 280 -9.57 16.79 28.95
C CYS A 280 -8.71 15.55 29.22
N GLU A 281 -8.56 14.71 28.20
CA GLU A 281 -7.61 13.61 28.22
C GLU A 281 -6.21 14.10 27.85
N LEU A 282 -5.22 13.65 28.62
CA LEU A 282 -3.81 13.80 28.29
C LEU A 282 -3.41 12.69 27.32
N TYR A 283 -2.91 13.09 26.16
CA TYR A 283 -2.55 12.16 25.08
C TYR A 283 -1.04 11.95 24.97
N ASN A 284 -0.65 10.76 24.55
CA ASN A 284 0.65 10.50 23.94
C ASN A 284 0.57 10.77 22.42
N ASN A 285 1.70 10.65 21.72
CA ASN A 285 1.76 10.67 20.26
C ASN A 285 2.39 9.36 19.75
N TYR A 286 1.61 8.56 19.03
CA TYR A 286 2.04 7.26 18.49
C TYR A 286 2.86 7.40 17.20
N GLY A 287 3.04 8.62 16.70
CA GLY A 287 3.84 8.97 15.54
C GLY A 287 3.02 9.18 14.26
N ALA A 288 3.73 9.61 13.22
CA ALA A 288 3.19 9.77 11.87
C ALA A 288 3.04 8.39 11.21
N LYS A 289 1.91 7.71 11.49
CA LYS A 289 1.60 6.36 11.01
C LYS A 289 0.42 6.36 10.06
N SER A 290 0.45 5.47 9.08
CA SER A 290 -0.68 5.22 8.19
C SER A 290 -1.83 4.49 8.90
N ASN A 291 -3.03 4.50 8.34
CA ASN A 291 -4.15 3.75 8.93
C ASN A 291 -3.94 2.24 8.89
N VAL A 292 -3.14 1.70 7.97
CA VAL A 292 -2.80 0.28 7.99
C VAL A 292 -1.89 -0.03 9.17
N GLU A 293 -0.95 0.84 9.51
CA GLU A 293 -0.12 0.69 10.71
C GLU A 293 -0.92 0.87 12.00
N PHE A 294 -1.84 1.84 12.06
CA PHE A 294 -2.75 1.98 13.21
C PHE A 294 -3.64 0.75 13.37
N LEU A 295 -4.18 0.22 12.29
CA LEU A 295 -5.04 -0.95 12.33
C LEU A 295 -4.28 -2.20 12.81
N LEU A 296 -3.13 -2.49 12.19
CA LEU A 296 -2.40 -3.73 12.43
C LEU A 296 -1.60 -3.74 13.73
N ASN A 297 -1.23 -2.57 14.27
CA ASN A 297 -0.48 -2.50 15.52
C ASN A 297 -1.33 -2.07 16.71
N TYR A 298 -2.39 -1.28 16.51
CA TYR A 298 -3.17 -0.69 17.62
C TYR A 298 -4.67 -1.01 17.57
N GLY A 299 -5.17 -1.65 16.50
CA GLY A 299 -6.57 -2.06 16.40
C GLY A 299 -7.57 -0.95 16.06
N PHE A 300 -7.13 0.25 15.67
CA PHE A 300 -8.00 1.36 15.28
C PHE A 300 -7.58 2.05 13.98
N CYS A 301 -8.41 2.96 13.47
CA CYS A 301 -8.08 3.79 12.31
C CYS A 301 -8.47 5.24 12.59
N LEU A 302 -7.62 6.18 12.15
CA LEU A 302 -7.89 7.60 12.28
C LEU A 302 -8.71 8.11 11.09
N LYS A 303 -9.73 8.92 11.39
CA LYS A 303 -10.53 9.61 10.36
C LYS A 303 -9.74 10.79 9.82
N GLY A 304 -9.62 10.89 8.50
CA GLY A 304 -8.90 12.01 7.88
C GLY A 304 -7.39 12.03 8.20
N ASN A 305 -6.79 10.87 8.47
CA ASN A 305 -5.37 10.73 8.76
C ASN A 305 -4.51 11.32 7.63
N ARG A 306 -3.72 12.34 7.95
CA ARG A 306 -2.86 13.06 6.99
C ARG A 306 -1.64 12.26 6.58
N ASP A 307 -1.17 11.38 7.48
CA ASP A 307 -0.02 10.51 7.24
C ASP A 307 -0.41 9.20 6.54
N ASN A 308 -1.68 9.07 6.13
CA ASN A 308 -2.19 7.85 5.53
C ASN A 308 -1.52 7.53 4.19
N THR A 309 -1.27 6.24 3.99
CA THR A 309 -0.69 5.70 2.77
C THR A 309 -1.45 4.44 2.33
N THR A 310 -1.39 4.15 1.04
CA THR A 310 -1.74 2.84 0.47
C THR A 310 -0.66 2.43 -0.53
N THR A 311 -0.64 1.16 -0.93
CA THR A 311 0.36 0.63 -1.85
C THR A 311 -0.26 0.18 -3.16
N LEU A 312 0.35 0.60 -4.28
CA LEU A 312 0.10 0.00 -5.57
C LEU A 312 1.16 -1.07 -5.83
N SER A 313 0.81 -2.31 -5.49
CA SER A 313 1.66 -3.49 -5.74
C SER A 313 1.46 -4.04 -7.14
N LEU A 314 2.56 -4.21 -7.88
CA LEU A 314 2.60 -4.77 -9.23
C LEU A 314 3.45 -6.05 -9.22
N LYS A 315 2.87 -7.16 -9.69
CA LYS A 315 3.63 -8.38 -9.96
C LYS A 315 4.25 -8.28 -11.33
N VAL A 316 5.57 -8.28 -11.38
CA VAL A 316 6.37 -8.19 -12.60
C VAL A 316 7.58 -9.10 -12.48
N ASP A 317 8.03 -9.65 -13.60
CA ASP A 317 9.21 -10.51 -13.65
C ASP A 317 10.48 -9.71 -13.34
N GLU A 318 11.47 -10.35 -12.73
CA GLU A 318 12.73 -9.72 -12.33
C GLU A 318 13.48 -9.07 -13.52
N SER A 319 13.40 -9.68 -14.70
CA SER A 319 13.96 -9.13 -15.94
C SER A 319 13.33 -7.79 -16.36
N VAL A 320 12.04 -7.59 -16.07
CA VAL A 320 11.35 -6.31 -16.31
C VAL A 320 11.84 -5.25 -15.34
N ILE A 321 12.06 -5.62 -14.07
CA ILE A 321 12.60 -4.74 -13.05
C ILE A 321 14.02 -4.28 -13.42
N GLU A 322 14.89 -5.23 -13.78
CA GLU A 322 16.26 -4.95 -14.21
C GLU A 322 16.28 -4.09 -15.48
N GLY A 323 15.46 -4.44 -16.47
CA GLY A 323 15.30 -3.65 -17.70
C GLY A 323 14.85 -2.21 -17.42
N ALA A 324 13.90 -2.01 -16.51
CA ALA A 324 13.44 -0.69 -16.10
C ALA A 324 14.55 0.12 -15.40
N LYS A 325 15.31 -0.50 -14.49
CA LYS A 325 16.49 0.12 -13.85
C LYS A 325 17.51 0.57 -14.90
N ASN A 326 17.86 -0.31 -15.83
CA ASN A 326 18.81 -0.03 -16.90
C ASN A 326 18.32 1.07 -17.85
N TYR A 327 17.00 1.24 -17.99
CA TYR A 327 16.39 2.33 -18.75
C TYR A 327 16.38 3.67 -18.00
N GLY A 328 16.64 3.67 -16.69
CA GLY A 328 16.69 4.86 -15.83
C GLY A 328 15.49 5.03 -14.89
N VAL A 329 14.63 4.02 -14.73
CA VAL A 329 13.54 4.06 -13.76
C VAL A 329 14.08 3.85 -12.34
N VAL A 330 13.70 4.73 -11.40
CA VAL A 330 14.02 4.56 -9.98
C VAL A 330 13.07 3.55 -9.34
N ILE A 331 13.52 2.30 -9.20
CA ILE A 331 12.73 1.23 -8.60
C ILE A 331 12.73 1.32 -7.06
N PRO A 332 11.57 1.17 -6.39
CA PRO A 332 11.48 1.08 -4.92
C PRO A 332 12.43 0.04 -4.31
N ASN A 333 13.08 0.37 -3.19
CA ASN A 333 14.10 -0.47 -2.57
C ASN A 333 13.59 -1.83 -2.06
N ASP A 334 12.30 -1.94 -1.75
CA ASP A 334 11.65 -3.15 -1.25
C ASP A 334 11.13 -4.08 -2.36
N SER A 335 11.45 -3.76 -3.63
CA SER A 335 11.08 -4.59 -4.78
C SER A 335 11.78 -5.95 -4.74
N SER A 336 11.02 -7.02 -5.01
CA SER A 336 11.52 -8.40 -4.98
C SER A 336 10.83 -9.26 -6.05
N VAL A 337 11.13 -10.55 -6.08
CA VAL A 337 10.40 -11.56 -6.89
C VAL A 337 8.89 -11.57 -6.62
N ASN A 338 8.44 -11.04 -5.48
CA ASN A 338 7.02 -10.94 -5.13
C ASN A 338 6.33 -9.71 -5.76
N GLY A 339 7.09 -8.81 -6.38
CA GLY A 339 6.60 -7.61 -7.05
C GLY A 339 7.28 -6.31 -6.62
N ILE A 340 6.83 -5.21 -7.21
CA ILE A 340 7.21 -3.84 -6.89
C ILE A 340 6.07 -3.15 -6.14
N ASN A 341 6.40 -2.39 -5.09
CA ASN A 341 5.43 -1.65 -4.29
C ASN A 341 5.62 -0.13 -4.45
N PHE A 342 4.66 0.55 -5.06
CA PHE A 342 4.66 2.01 -5.11
C PHE A 342 3.76 2.56 -4.00
N ILE A 343 4.34 3.35 -3.10
CA ILE A 343 3.59 3.99 -2.00
C ILE A 343 2.86 5.22 -2.53
N LEU A 344 1.56 5.29 -2.27
CA LEU A 344 0.69 6.43 -2.54
C LEU A 344 0.29 7.06 -1.20
N ARG A 345 0.56 8.35 -1.01
CA ARG A 345 0.26 9.07 0.24
C ARG A 345 -0.91 10.04 0.05
N GLN A 346 -1.71 10.19 1.09
CA GLN A 346 -2.79 11.18 1.14
C GLN A 346 -2.23 12.59 0.94
N GLY A 347 -2.84 13.38 0.06
CA GLY A 347 -2.42 14.76 -0.23
C GLY A 347 -1.17 14.93 -1.09
N ASP A 348 -0.32 13.91 -1.23
CA ASP A 348 0.90 13.97 -2.03
C ASP A 348 0.61 13.91 -3.55
N LYS A 349 1.61 14.34 -4.34
CA LYS A 349 1.62 14.15 -5.80
C LYS A 349 1.91 12.68 -6.13
N ILE A 350 1.44 12.21 -7.29
CA ILE A 350 1.81 10.90 -7.84
C ILE A 350 3.34 10.78 -7.89
N PRO A 351 3.92 9.67 -7.40
CA PRO A 351 5.35 9.44 -7.51
C PRO A 351 5.83 9.46 -8.96
N GLU A 352 6.88 10.23 -9.26
CA GLU A 352 7.44 10.32 -10.63
C GLU A 352 7.94 8.97 -11.13
N ASN A 353 8.57 8.19 -10.25
CA ASN A 353 9.06 6.87 -10.59
C ASN A 353 7.95 5.86 -10.95
N LEU A 354 6.73 6.06 -10.43
CA LEU A 354 5.56 5.28 -10.84
C LEU A 354 5.18 5.60 -12.28
N ILE A 355 5.18 6.88 -12.66
CA ILE A 355 4.88 7.32 -14.03
C ILE A 355 5.96 6.83 -14.99
N ASP A 356 7.23 6.94 -14.61
CA ASP A 356 8.35 6.47 -15.42
C ASP A 356 8.30 4.95 -15.61
N PHE A 357 7.93 4.19 -14.58
CA PHE A 357 7.76 2.75 -14.68
C PHE A 357 6.68 2.38 -15.68
N PHE A 358 5.48 2.99 -15.60
CA PHE A 358 4.42 2.75 -16.58
C PHE A 358 4.78 3.24 -17.99
N SER A 359 5.54 4.32 -18.09
CA SER A 359 6.07 4.80 -19.37
C SER A 359 7.05 3.81 -19.99
N TYR A 360 7.91 3.19 -19.17
CA TYR A 360 8.81 2.12 -19.60
C TYR A 360 8.04 0.87 -20.06
N LEU A 361 6.99 0.47 -19.35
CA LEU A 361 6.17 -0.68 -19.72
C LEU A 361 5.50 -0.51 -21.09
N CYS A 362 5.18 0.72 -21.47
CA CYS A 362 4.53 1.05 -22.74
C CYS A 362 5.52 1.29 -23.90
N LYS A 363 6.83 1.16 -23.67
CA LYS A 363 7.85 1.53 -24.65
C LYS A 363 7.80 0.63 -25.90
N LEU A 364 8.01 1.22 -27.07
CA LEU A 364 8.31 0.48 -28.29
C LEU A 364 9.79 0.10 -28.35
N THR A 365 10.10 -0.90 -29.16
CA THR A 365 11.48 -1.29 -29.48
C THR A 365 12.29 -0.17 -30.14
N SER A 366 11.61 0.78 -30.79
CA SER A 366 12.23 1.99 -31.35
C SER A 366 12.61 3.05 -30.29
N GLU A 367 12.03 2.99 -29.09
CA GLU A 367 12.21 3.97 -28.01
C GLU A 367 13.36 3.56 -27.09
N ARG A 368 14.59 3.83 -27.53
CA ARG A 368 15.80 3.32 -26.87
C ARG A 368 16.27 4.07 -25.63
N LYS A 369 15.87 5.34 -25.45
CA LYS A 369 16.31 6.17 -24.32
C LYS A 369 15.33 7.30 -24.02
N GLY A 370 15.10 7.54 -22.74
CA GLY A 370 14.30 8.66 -22.22
C GLY A 370 12.80 8.41 -22.35
N PHE A 371 12.00 9.22 -21.66
CA PHE A 371 10.54 9.11 -21.63
C PHE A 371 9.90 10.19 -22.48
N ASN A 372 9.44 9.82 -23.68
CA ASN A 372 8.74 10.76 -24.55
C ASN A 372 7.25 10.89 -24.18
N LEU A 373 6.57 11.87 -24.79
CA LEU A 373 5.15 12.14 -24.55
C LEU A 373 4.24 10.93 -24.78
N ARG A 374 4.47 10.13 -25.83
CA ARG A 374 3.66 8.95 -26.14
C ARG A 374 3.75 7.94 -25.00
N MET A 375 4.98 7.61 -24.59
CA MET A 375 5.24 6.69 -23.48
C MET A 375 4.54 7.15 -22.21
N LYS A 376 4.64 8.45 -21.88
CA LYS A 376 3.98 9.01 -20.71
C LYS A 376 2.46 8.92 -20.80
N LEU A 377 1.86 9.29 -21.93
CA LEU A 377 0.41 9.25 -22.11
C LEU A 377 -0.14 7.82 -22.10
N GLU A 378 0.52 6.87 -22.77
CA GLU A 378 0.16 5.44 -22.73
C GLU A 378 0.34 4.84 -21.32
N GLY A 379 1.44 5.21 -20.65
CA GLY A 379 1.69 4.82 -19.27
C GLY A 379 0.61 5.33 -18.31
N LEU A 380 0.20 6.58 -18.45
CA LEU A 380 -0.91 7.16 -17.67
C LEU A 380 -2.24 6.45 -17.97
N THR A 381 -2.51 6.05 -19.22
CA THR A 381 -3.69 5.24 -19.57
C THR A 381 -3.69 3.89 -18.85
N GLN A 382 -2.58 3.15 -18.87
CA GLN A 382 -2.48 1.87 -18.14
C GLN A 382 -2.62 2.05 -16.62
N LEU A 383 -1.93 3.06 -16.05
CA LEU A 383 -2.03 3.37 -14.63
C LEU A 383 -3.47 3.72 -14.23
N LYS A 384 -4.16 4.53 -15.05
CA LYS A 384 -5.57 4.89 -14.87
C LYS A 384 -6.46 3.66 -14.84
N ALA A 385 -6.27 2.71 -15.76
CA ALA A 385 -7.05 1.47 -15.81
C ALA A 385 -6.87 0.62 -14.54
N ILE A 386 -5.64 0.53 -14.02
CA ILE A 386 -5.34 -0.19 -12.79
C ILE A 386 -5.98 0.49 -11.57
N ILE A 387 -5.83 1.81 -11.43
CA ILE A 387 -6.44 2.58 -10.33
C ILE A 387 -7.97 2.44 -10.36
N LYS A 388 -8.60 2.56 -11.54
CA LYS A 388 -10.05 2.32 -11.71
C LYS A 388 -10.45 0.91 -11.26
N THR A 389 -9.62 -0.09 -11.54
CA THR A 389 -9.87 -1.47 -11.11
C THR A 389 -9.79 -1.61 -9.59
N LYS A 390 -8.77 -1.04 -8.95
CA LYS A 390 -8.66 -1.00 -7.49
C LYS A 390 -9.87 -0.30 -6.84
N LEU A 391 -10.28 0.84 -7.37
CA LEU A 391 -11.48 1.56 -6.91
C LEU A 391 -12.75 0.72 -7.05
N ARG A 392 -12.92 -0.04 -8.14
CA ARG A 392 -14.05 -0.96 -8.31
C ARG A 392 -14.03 -2.08 -7.27
N THR A 393 -12.86 -2.68 -7.02
CA THR A 393 -12.70 -3.71 -5.98
C THR A 393 -13.07 -3.18 -4.60
N LEU A 394 -12.60 -1.98 -4.24
CA LEU A 394 -12.92 -1.36 -2.96
C LEU A 394 -14.41 -1.04 -2.81
N LYS A 395 -15.07 -0.61 -3.88
CA LYS A 395 -16.51 -0.27 -3.92
C LYS A 395 -17.44 -1.48 -3.94
N LYS A 396 -16.98 -2.65 -4.38
CA LYS A 396 -17.82 -3.85 -4.54
C LYS A 396 -18.31 -4.41 -3.20
N LEU A 397 -17.52 -4.24 -2.14
CA LEU A 397 -17.77 -4.83 -0.83
C LEU A 397 -18.44 -3.81 0.08
N GLU A 398 -19.67 -4.12 0.48
CA GLU A 398 -20.43 -3.38 1.48
C GLU A 398 -20.15 -3.94 2.87
N VAL A 399 -20.02 -3.04 3.84
CA VAL A 399 -19.71 -3.40 5.23
C VAL A 399 -20.99 -3.28 6.04
N GLU A 400 -21.58 -4.42 6.38
CA GLU A 400 -22.82 -4.51 7.14
C GLU A 400 -22.57 -5.07 8.55
N VAL A 401 -23.36 -4.60 9.51
CA VAL A 401 -23.35 -5.12 10.88
C VAL A 401 -24.17 -6.40 10.90
N SER A 402 -23.68 -7.42 11.59
CA SER A 402 -24.38 -8.69 11.76
C SER A 402 -23.98 -9.33 13.09
N ASP A 403 -24.57 -10.49 13.43
CA ASP A 403 -24.19 -11.25 14.64
C ASP A 403 -22.70 -11.63 14.68
N LYS A 404 -22.03 -11.67 13.52
CA LYS A 404 -20.62 -12.03 13.38
C LYS A 404 -19.70 -10.84 13.08
N VAL A 405 -20.27 -9.65 12.88
CA VAL A 405 -19.55 -8.42 12.54
C VAL A 405 -20.02 -7.33 13.49
N SER A 406 -19.19 -7.00 14.48
CA SER A 406 -19.56 -6.03 15.49
C SER A 406 -19.71 -4.63 14.89
N SER A 407 -20.58 -3.80 15.49
CA SER A 407 -20.74 -2.40 15.08
C SER A 407 -19.43 -1.61 15.18
N HIS A 408 -18.59 -1.94 16.17
CA HIS A 408 -17.29 -1.31 16.38
C HIS A 408 -16.31 -1.66 15.24
N HIS A 409 -16.10 -2.95 14.95
CA HIS A 409 -15.21 -3.37 13.86
C HIS A 409 -15.74 -2.93 12.50
N ALA A 410 -17.05 -2.99 12.25
CA ALA A 410 -17.65 -2.47 11.03
C ALA A 410 -17.30 -0.99 10.79
N ASN A 411 -17.29 -0.16 11.84
CA ASN A 411 -16.92 1.25 11.74
C ASN A 411 -15.43 1.45 11.47
N ILE A 412 -14.55 0.64 12.08
CA ILE A 412 -13.10 0.66 11.80
C ILE A 412 -12.85 0.26 10.35
N ILE A 413 -13.43 -0.85 9.89
CA ILE A 413 -13.30 -1.34 8.52
C ILE A 413 -13.82 -0.31 7.51
N LYS A 414 -14.98 0.30 7.76
CA LYS A 414 -15.52 1.40 6.92
C LYS A 414 -14.54 2.57 6.84
N THR A 415 -13.99 2.99 7.98
CA THR A 415 -13.02 4.09 8.05
C THR A 415 -11.75 3.75 7.25
N TYR A 416 -11.21 2.55 7.44
CA TYR A 416 -10.02 2.08 6.75
C TYR A 416 -10.22 1.98 5.24
N ARG A 417 -11.26 1.27 4.79
CA ARG A 417 -11.58 1.11 3.36
C ARG A 417 -11.85 2.44 2.68
N LYS A 418 -12.57 3.35 3.36
CA LYS A 418 -12.79 4.71 2.87
C LYS A 418 -11.46 5.45 2.71
N SER A 419 -10.56 5.35 3.69
CA SER A 419 -9.26 6.04 3.63
C SER A 419 -8.39 5.56 2.45
N GLN A 420 -8.42 4.27 2.10
CA GLN A 420 -7.73 3.77 0.90
C GLN A 420 -8.40 4.24 -0.39
N LYS A 421 -9.75 4.17 -0.44
CA LYS A 421 -10.53 4.64 -1.58
C LYS A 421 -10.25 6.11 -1.88
N ASP A 422 -10.16 6.94 -0.85
CA ASP A 422 -9.91 8.38 -1.00
C ASP A 422 -8.52 8.63 -1.62
N ILE A 423 -7.47 7.88 -1.23
CA ILE A 423 -6.13 7.98 -1.85
C ILE A 423 -6.15 7.53 -3.33
N PHE A 424 -6.78 6.41 -3.65
CA PHE A 424 -6.87 5.95 -5.04
C PHE A 424 -7.70 6.91 -5.91
N GLN A 425 -8.76 7.50 -5.35
CA GLN A 425 -9.59 8.50 -6.05
C GLN A 425 -8.79 9.78 -6.32
N GLN A 426 -8.06 10.29 -5.33
CA GLN A 426 -7.13 11.41 -5.51
C GLN A 426 -6.09 11.09 -6.59
N THR A 427 -5.49 9.90 -6.54
CA THR A 427 -4.47 9.49 -7.53
C THR A 427 -5.06 9.46 -8.93
N LEU A 428 -6.29 8.93 -9.11
CA LEU A 428 -6.99 8.94 -10.38
C LEU A 428 -7.18 10.35 -10.93
N GLU A 429 -7.64 11.28 -10.10
CA GLU A 429 -7.84 12.69 -10.49
C GLU A 429 -6.52 13.36 -10.89
N GLN A 430 -5.42 13.04 -10.19
CA GLN A 430 -4.09 13.53 -10.53
C GLN A 430 -3.60 12.96 -11.88
N VAL A 431 -3.84 11.67 -12.18
CA VAL A 431 -3.50 11.06 -13.48
C VAL A 431 -4.24 11.76 -14.61
N GLU A 432 -5.55 11.98 -14.44
CA GLU A 432 -6.38 12.66 -15.44
C GLU A 432 -6.00 14.13 -15.64
N LYS A 433 -5.60 14.81 -14.57
CA LYS A 433 -5.07 16.17 -14.64
C LYS A 433 -3.74 16.20 -15.39
N MET A 434 -2.83 15.27 -15.11
CA MET A 434 -1.54 15.19 -15.77
C MET A 434 -1.68 14.89 -17.27
N GLU A 435 -2.56 13.97 -17.67
CA GLU A 435 -2.88 13.70 -19.08
C GLU A 435 -3.33 14.99 -19.79
N LYS A 436 -4.26 15.75 -19.19
CA LYS A 436 -4.73 17.05 -19.74
C LYS A 436 -3.61 18.07 -19.83
N GLN A 437 -2.76 18.16 -18.81
CA GLN A 437 -1.63 19.08 -18.78
C GLN A 437 -0.64 18.77 -19.91
N LEU A 438 -0.24 17.50 -20.06
CA LEU A 438 0.65 17.06 -21.13
C LEU A 438 0.07 17.36 -22.52
N LEU A 439 -1.21 17.09 -22.76
CA LEU A 439 -1.85 17.41 -24.05
C LEU A 439 -1.90 18.93 -24.31
N THR A 440 -2.06 19.75 -23.26
CA THR A 440 -2.12 21.22 -23.36
C THR A 440 -0.74 21.84 -23.60
N GLU A 441 0.27 21.31 -22.93
CA GLU A 441 1.66 21.75 -23.01
C GLU A 441 2.25 21.42 -24.38
N PHE A 442 2.14 20.17 -24.81
CA PHE A 442 2.79 19.66 -26.02
C PHE A 442 1.98 19.89 -27.30
N LYS A 443 0.66 20.15 -27.18
CA LYS A 443 -0.26 20.45 -28.29
C LYS A 443 -0.11 19.49 -29.48
N PRO A 444 -0.24 18.16 -29.27
CA PRO A 444 -0.12 17.20 -30.36
C PRO A 444 -1.22 17.43 -31.42
N PHE A 445 -0.97 16.99 -32.64
CA PHE A 445 -1.86 17.24 -33.78
C PHE A 445 -3.10 16.34 -33.70
N SER A 446 -4.28 16.93 -33.48
CA SER A 446 -5.54 16.17 -33.37
C SER A 446 -6.00 15.62 -34.74
N PHE A 447 -6.45 14.36 -34.78
CA PHE A 447 -7.06 13.77 -35.97
C PHE A 447 -8.37 14.47 -36.36
N LYS A 448 -9.10 15.09 -35.42
CA LYS A 448 -10.24 15.97 -35.77
C LYS A 448 -9.79 17.17 -36.59
N LYS A 449 -8.59 17.71 -36.32
CA LYS A 449 -8.00 18.78 -37.12
C LYS A 449 -7.64 18.29 -38.53
N ALA A 450 -7.14 17.06 -38.66
CA ALA A 450 -6.96 16.42 -39.98
C ALA A 450 -8.25 16.44 -40.79
N MET A 451 -9.37 16.03 -40.17
CA MET A 451 -10.69 15.98 -40.81
C MET A 451 -11.18 17.32 -41.35
N MET A 452 -10.86 18.41 -40.63
CA MET A 452 -11.25 19.76 -41.03
C MET A 452 -10.36 20.34 -42.13
N VAL A 453 -9.07 19.97 -42.16
CA VAL A 453 -8.11 20.56 -43.09
C VAL A 453 -8.08 19.80 -44.42
N ASP A 454 -8.16 18.46 -44.41
CA ASP A 454 -8.13 17.62 -45.61
C ASP A 454 -9.54 17.18 -46.05
N THR A 455 -10.44 18.16 -46.20
CA THR A 455 -11.88 17.91 -46.45
C THR A 455 -12.13 17.02 -47.66
N ARG A 456 -11.34 17.17 -48.73
CA ARG A 456 -11.45 16.32 -49.94
C ARG A 456 -11.23 14.85 -49.64
N PHE A 457 -10.29 14.52 -48.76
CA PHE A 457 -10.09 13.14 -48.32
C PHE A 457 -11.27 12.62 -47.51
N PHE A 458 -11.65 13.36 -46.48
CA PHE A 458 -12.63 12.89 -45.52
C PHE A 458 -14.05 12.85 -46.10
N ASN A 459 -14.34 13.66 -47.12
CA ASN A 459 -15.56 13.52 -47.93
C ASN A 459 -15.61 12.17 -48.68
N SER A 460 -14.47 11.54 -48.97
CA SER A 460 -14.45 10.18 -49.52
C SER A 460 -15.02 9.16 -48.52
N PHE A 461 -14.90 9.38 -47.21
CA PHE A 461 -15.44 8.47 -46.20
C PHE A 461 -16.97 8.48 -46.15
N LEU A 462 -17.61 9.59 -46.55
CA LEU A 462 -19.06 9.60 -46.75
C LEU A 462 -19.46 8.61 -47.87
N VAL A 463 -18.72 8.61 -48.98
CA VAL A 463 -19.01 7.73 -50.12
C VAL A 463 -18.68 6.27 -49.81
N VAL A 464 -17.61 6.05 -49.04
CA VAL A 464 -17.08 4.70 -48.77
C VAL A 464 -17.76 4.04 -47.57
N PHE A 465 -17.82 4.76 -46.45
CA PHE A 465 -18.23 4.24 -45.15
C PHE A 465 -19.56 4.83 -44.65
N GLY A 466 -20.13 5.80 -45.39
CA GLY A 466 -21.33 6.50 -44.96
C GLY A 466 -21.10 7.32 -43.69
N THR A 467 -19.89 7.87 -43.47
CA THR A 467 -19.55 8.69 -42.30
C THR A 467 -19.35 10.15 -42.67
N LYS A 468 -19.90 11.04 -41.84
CA LYS A 468 -19.86 12.50 -41.99
C LYS A 468 -19.12 13.19 -40.85
N SER A 469 -19.03 12.52 -39.70
CA SER A 469 -18.43 13.08 -38.49
C SER A 469 -17.35 12.16 -37.89
N TYR A 470 -16.55 12.72 -36.99
CA TYR A 470 -15.60 11.94 -36.19
C TYR A 470 -16.31 10.90 -35.31
N ASN A 471 -17.48 11.26 -34.75
CA ASN A 471 -18.24 10.34 -33.90
C ASN A 471 -18.77 9.15 -34.71
N ASP A 472 -19.16 9.36 -35.96
CA ASP A 472 -19.58 8.26 -36.85
C ASP A 472 -18.46 7.24 -37.04
N LEU A 473 -17.19 7.70 -37.08
CA LEU A 473 -16.04 6.80 -37.19
C LEU A 473 -15.85 5.94 -35.94
N ILE A 474 -16.10 6.50 -34.74
CA ILE A 474 -16.07 5.75 -33.48
C ILE A 474 -17.22 4.74 -33.43
N GLU A 475 -18.46 5.19 -33.65
CA GLU A 475 -19.67 4.37 -33.52
C GLU A 475 -19.67 3.18 -34.49
N LYS A 476 -19.12 3.36 -35.69
CA LYS A 476 -19.01 2.30 -36.69
C LYS A 476 -17.75 1.44 -36.54
N GLY A 477 -16.87 1.71 -35.56
CA GLY A 477 -15.65 0.94 -35.33
C GLY A 477 -14.60 1.06 -36.44
N ILE A 478 -14.60 2.15 -37.21
CA ILE A 478 -13.70 2.36 -38.36
C ILE A 478 -12.71 3.52 -38.16
N LEU A 479 -12.62 4.07 -36.95
CA LEU A 479 -11.67 5.13 -36.64
C LEU A 479 -10.22 4.74 -36.94
N ASP A 480 -9.83 3.52 -36.58
CA ASP A 480 -8.46 3.07 -36.81
C ASP A 480 -8.20 2.87 -38.33
N HIS A 481 -9.23 2.46 -39.09
CA HIS A 481 -9.16 2.41 -40.56
C HIS A 481 -8.94 3.80 -41.16
N ALA A 482 -9.70 4.79 -40.67
CA ALA A 482 -9.59 6.18 -41.09
C ALA A 482 -8.21 6.77 -40.82
N VAL A 483 -7.64 6.50 -39.64
CA VAL A 483 -6.30 6.94 -39.24
C VAL A 483 -5.24 6.35 -40.19
N LEU A 484 -5.28 5.04 -40.43
CA LEU A 484 -4.32 4.36 -41.30
C LEU A 484 -4.40 4.85 -42.75
N LEU A 485 -5.61 4.98 -43.30
CA LEU A 485 -5.80 5.50 -44.65
C LEU A 485 -5.31 6.95 -44.78
N TRP A 486 -5.45 7.78 -43.72
CA TRP A 486 -4.93 9.14 -43.74
C TRP A 486 -3.39 9.19 -43.70
N ILE A 487 -2.75 8.30 -42.93
CA ILE A 487 -1.29 8.14 -42.95
C ILE A 487 -0.80 7.73 -44.35
N MET A 488 -1.48 6.78 -45.00
CA MET A 488 -1.18 6.39 -46.39
C MET A 488 -1.41 7.53 -47.38
N ARG A 489 -2.44 8.36 -47.16
CA ARG A 489 -2.63 9.57 -47.97
C ARG A 489 -1.45 10.52 -47.83
N ILE A 490 -0.99 10.77 -46.60
CA ILE A 490 0.17 11.63 -46.35
C ILE A 490 1.43 11.06 -47.04
N SER A 491 1.65 9.74 -47.01
CA SER A 491 2.82 9.13 -47.67
C SER A 491 2.83 9.34 -49.19
N ASN A 492 1.65 9.55 -49.78
CA ASN A 492 1.44 9.84 -51.19
C ASN A 492 1.39 11.35 -51.53
N LYS A 493 1.70 12.24 -50.58
CA LYS A 493 1.55 13.71 -50.74
C LYS A 493 2.20 14.30 -52.00
N GLU A 494 3.28 13.71 -52.50
CA GLU A 494 3.99 14.22 -53.68
C GLU A 494 3.28 13.90 -55.01
N VAL A 495 2.37 12.91 -55.02
CA VAL A 495 1.62 12.50 -56.22
C VAL A 495 0.38 13.37 -56.44
N TYR A 496 -0.05 14.12 -55.42
CA TYR A 496 -1.23 14.99 -55.49
C TYR A 496 -0.85 16.40 -55.99
N GLU A 497 -0.59 16.52 -57.29
CA GLU A 497 -0.26 17.82 -57.94
C GLU A 497 -1.40 18.85 -57.86
N ASP A 498 -2.63 18.37 -57.70
CA ASP A 498 -3.85 19.18 -57.58
C ASP A 498 -4.10 19.72 -56.16
N ILE A 499 -3.21 19.42 -55.21
CA ILE A 499 -3.23 19.98 -53.85
C ILE A 499 -2.11 21.02 -53.76
N HIS A 500 -2.48 22.29 -53.97
CA HIS A 500 -1.53 23.41 -53.95
C HIS A 500 -1.02 23.75 -52.55
N ASP A 501 -1.89 23.65 -51.53
CA ASP A 501 -1.48 23.82 -50.13
C ASP A 501 -1.00 22.48 -49.55
N LYS A 502 0.30 22.23 -49.63
CA LYS A 502 0.91 21.02 -49.04
C LYS A 502 1.00 21.06 -47.51
N THR A 503 0.70 22.20 -46.86
CA THR A 503 0.76 22.32 -45.39
C THR A 503 -0.33 21.51 -44.68
N ILE A 504 -1.33 21.03 -45.44
CA ILE A 504 -2.35 20.10 -44.94
C ILE A 504 -1.78 18.74 -44.53
N PHE A 505 -0.59 18.38 -45.02
CA PHE A 505 0.08 17.12 -44.72
C PHE A 505 1.21 17.35 -43.70
N PRO A 506 1.09 16.85 -42.46
CA PRO A 506 2.15 17.03 -41.47
C PRO A 506 3.44 16.30 -41.86
N ASP A 507 4.53 17.04 -42.00
CA ASP A 507 5.81 16.50 -42.47
C ASP A 507 6.38 15.41 -41.55
N PHE A 508 6.18 15.52 -40.24
CA PHE A 508 6.69 14.51 -39.30
C PHE A 508 6.07 13.12 -39.52
N ILE A 509 4.79 13.05 -39.95
CA ILE A 509 4.13 11.78 -40.29
C ILE A 509 4.70 11.21 -41.59
N TYR A 510 4.87 12.06 -42.61
CA TYR A 510 5.50 11.67 -43.87
C TYR A 510 6.93 11.13 -43.64
N ASN A 511 7.73 11.86 -42.87
CA ASN A 511 9.12 11.51 -42.58
C ASN A 511 9.24 10.18 -41.82
N GLU A 512 8.39 9.94 -40.81
CA GLU A 512 8.37 8.66 -40.11
C GLU A 512 7.90 7.53 -41.03
N PHE A 513 6.93 7.75 -41.91
CA PHE A 513 6.51 6.75 -42.91
C PHE A 513 7.66 6.36 -43.85
N GLN A 514 8.38 7.34 -44.41
CA GLN A 514 9.54 7.06 -45.27
C GLN A 514 10.64 6.31 -44.50
N LYS A 515 10.84 6.65 -43.23
CA LYS A 515 11.80 5.96 -42.36
C LYS A 515 11.36 4.52 -42.06
N VAL A 516 10.09 4.26 -41.80
CA VAL A 516 9.54 2.91 -41.62
C VAL A 516 9.72 2.10 -42.90
N LYS A 517 9.28 2.62 -44.05
CA LYS A 517 9.39 1.96 -45.36
C LYS A 517 10.84 1.57 -45.72
N ARG A 518 11.83 2.36 -45.32
CA ARG A 518 13.26 2.08 -45.56
C ARG A 518 13.87 1.03 -44.62
N ASN A 519 13.39 0.95 -43.38
CA ASN A 519 14.08 0.21 -42.32
C ASN A 519 13.32 -1.02 -41.82
N MET A 520 12.00 -1.06 -42.00
CA MET A 520 11.16 -2.18 -41.59
C MET A 520 11.20 -3.28 -42.65
N LYS A 521 11.34 -4.52 -42.21
CA LYS A 521 11.07 -5.70 -43.05
C LYS A 521 9.68 -6.21 -42.67
N ILE A 522 8.83 -6.40 -43.67
CA ILE A 522 7.51 -6.98 -43.49
C ILE A 522 7.67 -8.49 -43.37
N ASP A 523 7.09 -9.08 -42.34
CA ASP A 523 7.03 -10.53 -42.17
C ASP A 523 5.61 -11.10 -42.41
N ASN A 524 5.46 -12.41 -42.20
CA ASN A 524 4.18 -13.10 -42.46
C ASN A 524 3.12 -12.74 -41.42
N ASP A 525 3.51 -12.39 -40.19
CA ASP A 525 2.57 -12.04 -39.13
C ASP A 525 1.99 -10.65 -39.40
N ASP A 526 2.83 -9.70 -39.84
CA ASP A 526 2.38 -8.39 -40.33
C ASP A 526 1.34 -8.53 -41.47
N ILE A 527 1.61 -9.40 -42.44
CA ILE A 527 0.70 -9.67 -43.56
C ILE A 527 -0.62 -10.24 -43.03
N ALA A 528 -0.56 -11.24 -42.15
CA ALA A 528 -1.74 -11.87 -41.59
C ALA A 528 -2.62 -10.89 -40.79
N GLU A 529 -2.00 -9.97 -40.04
CA GLU A 529 -2.69 -8.94 -39.26
C GLU A 529 -3.45 -7.95 -40.15
N PHE A 530 -2.80 -7.41 -41.18
CA PHE A 530 -3.38 -6.33 -42.00
C PHE A 530 -4.16 -6.81 -43.23
N MET A 531 -4.01 -8.07 -43.66
CA MET A 531 -4.69 -8.59 -44.86
C MET A 531 -6.22 -8.53 -44.78
N PRO A 532 -6.89 -8.92 -43.68
CA PRO A 532 -8.36 -8.84 -43.59
C PRO A 532 -8.87 -7.40 -43.77
N MET A 533 -8.21 -6.45 -43.12
CA MET A 533 -8.51 -5.03 -43.27
C MET A 533 -8.28 -4.58 -44.71
N TYR A 534 -7.14 -4.91 -45.31
CA TYR A 534 -6.82 -4.53 -46.67
C TYR A 534 -7.84 -5.05 -47.68
N GLN A 535 -8.24 -6.32 -47.60
CA GLN A 535 -9.24 -6.93 -48.48
C GLN A 535 -10.64 -6.29 -48.33
N SER A 536 -10.98 -5.83 -47.12
CA SER A 536 -12.24 -5.10 -46.90
C SER A 536 -12.27 -3.71 -47.55
N LEU A 537 -11.09 -3.13 -47.83
CA LEU A 537 -10.94 -1.77 -48.35
C LEU A 537 -10.60 -1.75 -49.84
N PHE A 538 -9.67 -2.60 -50.29
CA PHE A 538 -9.12 -2.60 -51.64
C PHE A 538 -9.46 -3.89 -52.39
N PRO A 539 -9.81 -3.81 -53.70
CA PRO A 539 -9.77 -2.63 -54.58
C PRO A 539 -11.06 -1.78 -54.57
N ALA A 540 -12.03 -2.06 -53.69
CA ALA A 540 -13.33 -1.38 -53.70
C ALA A 540 -13.21 0.17 -53.59
N LEU A 541 -12.27 0.66 -52.76
CA LEU A 541 -11.94 2.07 -52.63
C LEU A 541 -11.47 2.72 -53.92
N CYS A 542 -10.61 2.03 -54.67
CA CYS A 542 -10.07 2.46 -55.96
C CYS A 542 -11.19 2.70 -56.98
N GLY A 543 -12.22 1.85 -56.98
CA GLY A 543 -13.39 2.00 -57.85
C GLY A 543 -14.32 3.14 -57.44
N LYS A 544 -14.57 3.31 -56.12
CA LYS A 544 -15.50 4.33 -55.61
C LYS A 544 -14.96 5.74 -55.64
N VAL A 545 -13.68 5.95 -55.29
CA VAL A 545 -13.06 7.28 -55.25
C VAL A 545 -11.66 7.26 -55.90
N PRO A 546 -11.59 7.08 -57.24
CA PRO A 546 -10.31 6.94 -57.97
C PRO A 546 -9.37 8.14 -57.78
N SER A 547 -9.92 9.36 -57.65
CA SER A 547 -9.14 10.60 -57.51
C SER A 547 -8.29 10.66 -56.25
N VAL A 548 -8.55 9.78 -55.27
CA VAL A 548 -7.78 9.63 -54.03
C VAL A 548 -6.97 8.34 -54.07
N TYR A 549 -7.65 7.20 -54.27
CA TYR A 549 -7.10 5.87 -54.04
C TYR A 549 -6.41 5.23 -55.27
N ASN A 550 -6.50 5.82 -56.47
CA ASN A 550 -5.70 5.42 -57.64
C ASN A 550 -4.45 6.28 -57.83
N ARG A 551 -4.10 7.12 -56.86
CA ARG A 551 -2.93 8.00 -56.91
C ARG A 551 -1.94 7.62 -55.81
N GLY A 552 -0.76 7.17 -56.21
CA GLY A 552 0.31 6.74 -55.31
C GLY A 552 0.24 5.27 -54.92
N ASP A 553 0.92 4.93 -53.83
CA ASP A 553 1.09 3.58 -53.31
C ASP A 553 0.02 3.29 -52.23
N TRP A 554 -1.00 2.52 -52.61
CA TRP A 554 -2.07 2.04 -51.74
C TRP A 554 -2.03 0.52 -51.56
N THR A 555 -0.83 -0.06 -51.58
CA THR A 555 -0.64 -1.51 -51.43
C THR A 555 -0.78 -1.99 -49.99
N LEU A 556 -0.90 -3.31 -49.79
CA LEU A 556 -0.89 -3.92 -48.46
C LEU A 556 0.38 -3.54 -47.67
N ASN A 557 1.54 -3.52 -48.33
CA ASN A 557 2.79 -3.11 -47.70
C ASN A 557 2.72 -1.68 -47.16
N SER A 558 2.10 -0.77 -47.90
CA SER A 558 1.90 0.61 -47.46
C SER A 558 0.93 0.72 -46.28
N LEU A 559 -0.08 -0.15 -46.20
CA LEU A 559 -0.97 -0.23 -45.05
C LEU A 559 -0.22 -0.73 -43.80
N ILE A 560 0.62 -1.75 -43.95
CA ILE A 560 1.46 -2.28 -42.87
C ILE A 560 2.41 -1.20 -42.35
N TYR A 561 3.09 -0.47 -43.25
CA TYR A 561 3.93 0.66 -42.85
C TYR A 561 3.14 1.75 -42.13
N ALA A 562 1.90 2.04 -42.55
CA ALA A 562 1.03 2.98 -41.87
C ALA A 562 0.67 2.52 -40.45
N GLY A 563 0.48 1.22 -40.24
CA GLY A 563 0.29 0.61 -38.91
C GLY A 563 1.42 0.94 -37.95
N THR A 564 2.65 0.62 -38.35
CA THR A 564 3.83 0.93 -37.53
C THR A 564 4.03 2.44 -37.29
N VAL A 565 3.67 3.30 -38.25
CA VAL A 565 3.69 4.76 -38.05
C VAL A 565 2.64 5.17 -37.01
N ALA A 566 1.44 4.60 -37.07
CA ALA A 566 0.39 4.84 -36.11
C ALA A 566 0.85 4.46 -34.69
N ASP A 567 1.45 3.30 -34.50
CA ASP A 567 1.96 2.87 -33.18
C ASP A 567 3.00 3.84 -32.60
N ARG A 568 3.86 4.38 -33.46
CA ARG A 568 4.96 5.26 -33.06
C ARG A 568 4.53 6.69 -32.79
N LEU A 569 3.51 7.17 -33.50
CA LEU A 569 3.15 8.58 -33.50
C LEU A 569 1.81 8.86 -32.85
N THR A 570 0.94 7.87 -32.64
CA THR A 570 -0.40 8.15 -32.15
C THR A 570 -0.56 7.89 -30.65
N TYR A 571 -1.49 8.62 -30.06
CA TYR A 571 -2.05 8.37 -28.74
C TYR A 571 -3.57 8.50 -28.85
N LYS A 572 -4.31 7.48 -28.41
CA LYS A 572 -5.77 7.47 -28.43
C LYS A 572 -6.30 7.71 -27.03
N ARG A 573 -6.93 8.87 -26.83
CA ARG A 573 -7.46 9.27 -25.53
C ARG A 573 -8.71 8.48 -25.17
N GLU A 574 -8.70 7.74 -24.07
CA GLU A 574 -9.83 6.92 -23.63
C GLU A 574 -11.13 7.71 -23.44
N THR A 575 -11.04 8.93 -22.89
CA THR A 575 -12.24 9.68 -22.45
C THR A 575 -13.20 10.03 -23.59
N ASN A 576 -12.69 10.27 -24.79
CA ASN A 576 -13.51 10.72 -25.92
C ASN A 576 -13.13 10.04 -27.25
N GLY A 577 -12.25 9.03 -27.23
CA GLY A 577 -11.75 8.35 -28.41
C GLY A 577 -10.94 9.24 -29.35
N GLU A 578 -10.48 10.41 -28.92
CA GLU A 578 -9.72 11.33 -29.77
C GLU A 578 -8.30 10.83 -30.01
N VAL A 579 -7.91 10.74 -31.28
CA VAL A 579 -6.56 10.35 -31.69
C VAL A 579 -5.71 11.60 -31.89
N PHE A 580 -4.55 11.61 -31.24
CA PHE A 580 -3.54 12.66 -31.36
C PHE A 580 -2.29 12.10 -32.02
N PHE A 581 -1.71 12.85 -32.96
CA PHE A 581 -0.41 12.58 -33.54
C PHE A 581 0.67 13.41 -32.84
N ILE A 582 1.67 12.73 -32.33
CA ILE A 582 2.77 13.25 -31.53
C ILE A 582 3.97 13.44 -32.44
N ASP A 583 4.46 14.67 -32.53
CA ASP A 583 5.68 15.01 -33.26
C ASP A 583 6.90 14.61 -32.40
N PRO A 584 7.72 13.63 -32.83
CA PRO A 584 8.89 13.18 -32.06
C PRO A 584 9.91 14.28 -31.76
N ALA A 585 9.95 15.35 -32.58
CA ALA A 585 10.86 16.47 -32.38
C ALA A 585 10.42 17.40 -31.23
N LYS A 586 9.14 17.34 -30.83
CA LYS A 586 8.55 18.19 -29.79
C LYS A 586 8.18 17.44 -28.53
N SER A 587 8.43 16.14 -28.46
CA SER A 587 7.85 15.23 -27.46
C SER A 587 8.81 14.75 -26.36
N LYS A 588 9.99 15.36 -26.24
CA LYS A 588 11.02 15.00 -25.26
C LYS A 588 11.08 15.96 -24.09
#